data_AF-A0A6N9JBH6-F1
#
_entry.id   AF-A0A6N9JBH6-F1
#
_cell.length_a   1.000
_cell.length_b   1.000
_cell.length_c   1.000
_cell.angle_alpha   90.00
_cell.angle_beta   90.00
_cell.angle_gamma   90.00
#
_symmetry.space_group_name_H-M   'P 1'
#
loop_
_entity.id
_entity.type
_entity.pdbx_description
1 polymer ?
#
loop_
_entity_poly.entity_id
_entity_poly.type
_entity_poly.pdbx_seq_one_letter_code
_entity_poly.pdbx_strand_id
1 'polypeptide(L)' 'MDINTELLEKVQKENEEFRGLYKEHYTLKQKVEELNKMKIITPQQEIEKKKHQKQKLSLKDRMEEILKEYQSSTH' A
#
# COMPACT_ATOMS: atom_id res chain seq x y z
N MET A 1 12.24 -3.41 0.75
CA MET A 1 11.47 -4.66 0.61
C MET A 1 10.51 -4.46 -0.53
N ASP A 2 11.04 -4.80 -1.69
CA ASP A 2 10.49 -4.65 -3.02
C ASP A 2 9.35 -5.65 -3.16
N ILE A 3 8.13 -5.12 -3.17
CA ILE A 3 6.97 -5.92 -3.48
C ILE A 3 7.16 -6.36 -4.93
N ASN A 4 7.35 -7.67 -5.15
CA ASN A 4 7.64 -8.25 -6.46
C ASN A 4 6.56 -7.82 -7.46
N THR A 5 6.90 -6.90 -8.37
CA THR A 5 5.92 -6.26 -9.25
C THR A 5 5.27 -7.27 -10.19
N GLU A 6 6.02 -8.30 -10.62
CA GLU A 6 5.48 -9.41 -11.42
C GLU A 6 4.41 -10.23 -10.69
N LEU A 7 4.68 -10.61 -9.43
CA LEU A 7 3.72 -11.36 -8.62
C LEU A 7 2.50 -10.49 -8.31
N LEU A 8 2.74 -9.20 -8.07
CA LEU A 8 1.73 -8.20 -7.80
C LEU A 8 0.79 -8.00 -9.00
N GLU A 9 1.30 -7.98 -10.22
CA GLU A 9 0.49 -7.90 -11.44
C GLU A 9 -0.35 -9.16 -11.68
N LYS A 10 0.18 -10.35 -11.39
CA LYS A 10 -0.58 -11.61 -11.47
C LYS A 10 -1.72 -11.62 -10.45
N VAL A 11 -1.40 -11.36 -9.18
CA VAL A 11 -2.40 -11.32 -8.11
C VAL A 11 -3.42 -10.20 -8.34
N GLN A 12 -3.04 -9.05 -8.90
CA GLN A 12 -4.03 -8.03 -9.29
C GLN A 12 -4.99 -8.47 -10.39
N LYS A 13 -4.55 -9.34 -11.30
CA LYS A 13 -5.40 -9.87 -12.38
C LYS A 13 -6.35 -10.96 -11.87
N GLU A 14 -5.89 -11.79 -10.94
CA GLU A 14 -6.66 -12.92 -10.42
C GLU A 14 -7.48 -12.55 -9.16
N ASN A 15 -7.05 -11.55 -8.39
CA ASN A 15 -7.66 -11.16 -7.12
C ASN A 15 -8.03 -9.66 -7.11
N GLU A 16 -9.34 -9.40 -7.21
CA GLU A 16 -9.90 -8.04 -7.18
C GLU A 16 -9.71 -7.35 -5.83
N GLU A 17 -9.66 -8.10 -4.72
CA GLU A 17 -9.41 -7.56 -3.39
C GLU A 17 -8.00 -6.96 -3.32
N PHE A 18 -7.01 -7.67 -3.86
CA PHE A 18 -5.65 -7.19 -3.96
C PHE A 18 -5.57 -5.90 -4.81
N ARG A 19 -6.29 -5.84 -5.93
CA ARG A 19 -6.37 -4.64 -6.78
C ARG A 19 -6.91 -3.44 -6.00
N GLY A 20 -7.91 -3.63 -5.15
CA GLY A 20 -8.42 -2.61 -4.24
C GLY A 20 -7.35 -2.12 -3.26
N LEU A 21 -6.68 -3.05 -2.56
CA LEU A 21 -5.61 -2.75 -1.60
C LEU A 21 -4.45 -1.98 -2.25
N TYR A 22 -4.05 -2.36 -3.47
CA TYR A 22 -3.00 -1.68 -4.21
C TYR A 22 -3.37 -0.24 -4.56
N LYS A 23 -4.60 -0.02 -5.04
CA LYS A 23 -5.14 1.32 -5.34
C LYS A 23 -5.15 2.21 -4.09
N GLU A 24 -5.59 1.64 -2.98
CA GLU A 24 -5.64 2.36 -1.70
C GLU A 24 -4.23 2.71 -1.22
N HIS A 25 -3.28 1.77 -1.32
CA HIS A 25 -1.89 2.01 -0.97
C HIS A 25 -1.24 3.09 -1.84
N TYR A 26 -1.50 3.09 -3.15
CA TYR A 26 -1.03 4.12 -4.06
C TYR A 26 -1.61 5.50 -3.70
N THR A 27 -2.91 5.56 -3.42
CA THR A 27 -3.61 6.78 -2.99
C THR A 27 -3.04 7.33 -1.69
N LEU A 28 -2.83 6.47 -0.68
CA LEU A 28 -2.21 6.87 0.59
C LEU A 28 -0.77 7.34 0.38
N LYS A 29 0.00 6.68 -0.50
CA LYS A 29 1.37 7.10 -0.84
C LYS A 29 1.38 8.49 -1.46
N GLN A 30 0.49 8.75 -2.44
CA GLN A 30 0.37 10.07 -3.05
C GLN A 30 0.01 11.13 -2.00
N LYS A 31 -1.00 10.89 -1.16
CA LYS A 31 -1.36 11.82 -0.08
C LYS A 31 -0.19 12.10 0.85
N VAL A 32 0.54 11.07 1.28
CA VAL A 32 1.74 11.24 2.12
C VAL A 32 2.81 12.06 1.40
N GLU A 33 3.06 11.81 0.12
CA GLU A 33 4.04 12.57 -0.67
C GLU A 33 3.63 14.03 -0.88
N GLU A 34 2.36 14.31 -1.13
CA GLU A 34 1.84 15.68 -1.23
C GLU A 34 2.00 16.43 0.09
N LEU A 35 1.63 15.79 1.20
CA LEU A 35 1.87 16.31 2.55
C LEU A 35 3.37 16.49 2.84
N ASN A 36 4.24 15.63 2.31
CA ASN A 36 5.69 15.73 2.52
C ASN A 36 6.32 16.83 1.65
N LYS A 37 5.76 17.12 0.47
CA LYS A 37 6.15 18.23 -0.39
C LYS A 37 5.77 19.58 0.20
N MET A 38 4.72 19.64 1.01
CA MET A 38 4.39 20.85 1.76
C MET A 38 5.49 21.13 2.79
N LYS A 39 6.26 22.20 2.57
CA LYS A 39 7.33 22.66 3.50
C LYS A 39 6.81 22.98 4.90
N ILE A 40 5.51 23.28 5.03
CA ILE A 40 4.85 23.58 6.30
C ILE A 40 3.59 22.74 6.35
N ILE A 41 3.60 21.70 7.17
CA ILE A 41 2.43 20.89 7.50
C ILE A 41 1.90 21.32 8.86
N THR A 42 0.61 21.57 8.96
CA THR A 42 -0.05 21.87 10.23
C THR A 42 -0.07 20.63 11.14
N PRO A 43 -0.24 20.79 12.47
CA PRO A 43 -0.31 19.66 13.39
C PRO A 43 -1.40 18.63 13.01
N GLN A 44 -2.54 19.08 12.43
CA GLN A 44 -3.52 18.16 11.86
C GLN A 44 -2.95 17.33 10.71
N GLN A 45 -2.22 17.96 9.80
CA GLN A 45 -1.61 17.27 8.67
C GLN A 45 -0.47 16.33 9.06
N GLU A 46 0.28 16.63 10.13
CA GLU A 46 1.22 15.65 10.70
C GLU A 46 0.51 14.40 11.22
N ILE A 47 -0.60 14.57 11.94
CA ILE A 47 -1.42 13.45 12.42
C ILE A 47 -1.96 12.64 11.24
N GLU A 48 -2.49 13.31 10.21
CA GLU A 48 -2.94 12.65 8.99
C GLU A 48 -1.78 11.91 8.31
N LYS A 49 -0.63 12.54 8.10
CA LYS A 49 0.55 11.91 7.48
C LYS A 49 0.99 10.66 8.25
N LYS A 50 0.97 10.70 9.59
CA LYS A 50 1.27 9.53 10.44
C LYS A 50 0.22 8.43 10.28
N LYS A 51 -1.07 8.80 10.22
CA LYS A 51 -2.18 7.86 9.99
C LYS A 51 -2.07 7.20 8.62
N HIS A 52 -1.83 7.98 7.56
CA HIS A 52 -1.63 7.48 6.20
C HIS A 52 -0.40 6.57 6.10
N GLN A 53 0.72 6.91 6.77
CA GLN A 53 1.89 6.02 6.86
C GLN A 53 1.57 4.68 7.53
N LYS A 54 0.86 4.70 8.67
CA LYS A 54 0.42 3.46 9.33
C LYS A 54 -0.51 2.63 8.45
N GLN A 55 -1.50 3.25 7.84
CA GLN A 55 -2.42 2.56 6.93
C GLN A 55 -1.68 1.97 5.73
N LYS A 56 -0.73 2.71 5.14
CA LYS A 56 0.12 2.23 4.07
C LYS A 56 0.94 1.00 4.50
N LEU A 57 1.46 0.99 5.72
CA LEU A 57 2.14 -0.15 6.31
C LEU A 57 1.21 -1.36 6.44
N SER A 58 0.00 -1.18 6.97
CA SER A 58 -0.99 -2.26 7.07
C SER A 58 -1.42 -2.80 5.71
N LEU A 59 -1.60 -1.93 4.70
CA LEU A 59 -1.91 -2.36 3.34
C LEU A 59 -0.77 -3.15 2.72
N LYS A 60 0.48 -2.71 2.95
CA LYS A 60 1.67 -3.45 2.50
C LYS A 60 1.71 -4.83 3.14
N ASP A 61 1.49 -4.91 4.45
CA ASP A 61 1.49 -6.17 5.22
C ASP A 61 0.45 -7.14 4.64
N ARG A 62 -0.76 -6.64 4.42
CA ARG A 62 -1.87 -7.40 3.84
C ARG A 62 -1.61 -7.84 2.40
N MET A 63 -0.95 -6.99 1.60
CA MET A 63 -0.49 -7.37 0.26
C MET A 63 0.58 -8.46 0.32
N GLU A 64 1.56 -8.38 1.21
CA GLU A 64 2.56 -9.45 1.37
C GLU A 64 1.93 -10.75 1.87
N GLU A 65 0.92 -10.68 2.72
CA GLU A 65 0.17 -11.85 3.18
C GLU A 65 -0.53 -12.55 2.01
N ILE A 66 -1.30 -11.80 1.19
CA ILE A 66 -1.96 -12.35 0.01
C ILE A 66 -0.93 -12.93 -0.97
N LEU A 67 0.18 -12.24 -1.19
CA LEU A 67 1.25 -12.73 -2.08
C LEU A 67 1.87 -14.04 -1.56
N LYS A 68 2.10 -14.15 -0.24
CA LYS A 68 2.59 -15.38 0.39
C LYS A 68 1.59 -16.52 0.28
N GLU A 69 0.31 -16.26 0.51
CA GLU A 69 -0.74 -17.25 0.32
C GLU A 69 -0.79 -17.70 -1.14
N TYR A 70 -0.76 -16.77 -2.09
CA TYR A 70 -0.76 -17.08 -3.52
C TYR A 70 0.44 -17.93 -3.95
N GLN A 71 1.64 -17.57 -3.48
CA GLN A 71 2.85 -18.35 -3.74
C GLN A 71 2.79 -19.75 -3.12
N SER A 72 2.17 -19.89 -1.95
CA SER A 72 2.02 -21.18 -1.29
C SER A 72 0.93 -22.05 -1.93
N SER A 73 -0.14 -21.46 -2.47
CA SER A 73 -1.21 -22.17 -3.17
C SER A 73 -0.86 -22.55 -4.61
N THR A 74 0.14 -21.90 -5.21
CA THR A 74 0.59 -22.16 -6.60
C THR A 74 1.76 -23.17 -6.67
N HIS A 75 2.16 -23.79 -5.55
CA HIS A 75 3.18 -24.84 -5.48
C HIS A 75 2.55 -26.20 -5.19
#